data_AF-A0A3S9EW07-F1
#
_entry.id   AF-A0A3S9EW07-F1
#
_cell.length_a   1.000
_cell.length_b   1.000
_cell.length_c   1.000
_cell.angle_alpha   90.00
_cell.angle_beta   90.00
_cell.angle_gamma   90.00
#
_symmetry.space_group_name_H-M   'P 1'
#
loop_
_entity.id
_entity.type
_entity.pdbx_description
1 polymer ?
#
loop_
_entity_poly.entity_id
_entity_poly.type
_entity_poly.pdbx_seq_one_letter_code
_entity_poly.pdbx_strand_id
1 'polypeptide(L)' 'MADKSDKNEIAEPVVVDTQAGIFPKFRQLWNGGERRNAVNLANAEKVSEAEWAALLAEFPSIVEVINQ' A
#
# COMPACT_ATOMS: atom_id res chain seq x y z
N MET A 1 -38.28 18.89 -10.57
CA MET A 1 -37.04 18.37 -11.19
C MET A 1 -36.31 17.59 -10.11
N ALA A 2 -36.59 16.29 -10.02
CA ALA A 2 -35.73 15.30 -9.36
C ALA A 2 -34.69 14.87 -10.42
N ASP A 3 -33.48 14.46 -10.13
CA ASP A 3 -32.99 13.69 -8.99
C ASP A 3 -31.47 13.92 -8.90
N LYS A 4 -30.93 13.94 -7.67
CA LYS A 4 -29.50 14.07 -7.42
C LYS A 4 -28.83 12.80 -7.92
N SER A 5 -28.24 12.85 -9.12
CA SER A 5 -27.39 11.76 -9.60
C SER A 5 -26.11 11.74 -8.77
N ASP A 6 -26.13 10.88 -7.75
CA ASP A 6 -24.97 10.27 -7.12
C ASP A 6 -23.95 9.92 -8.19
N LYS A 7 -22.95 10.79 -8.37
CA LYS A 7 -21.72 10.42 -9.05
C LYS A 7 -20.97 9.54 -8.07
N ASN A 8 -21.38 8.28 -8.04
CA ASN A 8 -20.65 7.18 -7.43
C ASN A 8 -19.27 7.18 -8.10
N GLU A 9 -18.30 7.84 -7.47
CA GLU A 9 -16.89 7.74 -7.79
C GLU A 9 -16.47 6.32 -7.41
N ILE A 10 -16.80 5.38 -8.31
CA ILE A 10 -16.20 4.05 -8.32
C ILE A 10 -14.73 4.35 -8.55
N ALA A 11 -13.94 4.40 -7.47
CA ALA A 11 -12.51 4.56 -7.56
C ALA A 11 -12.02 3.45 -8.49
N GLU A 12 -11.63 3.84 -9.71
CA GLU A 12 -11.07 2.92 -10.67
C GLU A 12 -9.96 2.16 -9.95
N PRO A 13 -9.91 0.82 -10.04
CA PRO A 13 -8.88 0.05 -9.33
C PRO A 13 -7.53 0.58 -9.79
N VAL A 14 -6.85 1.29 -8.89
CA VAL A 14 -5.53 1.84 -9.18
C VAL A 14 -4.61 0.64 -9.34
N VAL A 15 -4.27 0.34 -10.58
CA VAL A 15 -3.34 -0.74 -10.90
C VAL A 15 -1.97 -0.26 -10.47
N VAL A 16 -1.53 -0.76 -9.31
CA VAL A 16 -0.19 -0.52 -8.80
C VAL A 16 0.74 -1.58 -9.37
N ASP A 17 1.82 -1.13 -10.02
CA ASP A 17 2.88 -2.04 -10.45
C ASP A 17 3.71 -2.47 -9.24
N THR A 18 3.41 -3.67 -8.73
CA THR A 18 4.11 -4.23 -7.57
C THR A 18 5.45 -4.86 -7.93
N GLN A 19 5.83 -4.90 -9.22
CA GLN A 19 7.12 -5.43 -9.66
C GLN A 19 8.21 -4.37 -9.72
N ALA A 20 7.83 -3.09 -9.76
CA ALA A 20 8.72 -1.94 -9.76
C ALA A 20 8.59 -1.08 -8.49
N GLY A 21 9.32 0.03 -8.46
CA GLY A 21 9.29 1.00 -7.37
C GLY A 21 9.75 0.40 -6.04
N ILE A 22 9.01 0.70 -4.98
CA ILE A 22 9.37 0.32 -3.61
C ILE A 22 9.12 -1.16 -3.29
N PHE A 23 8.16 -1.80 -3.97
CA PHE A 23 7.70 -3.15 -3.68
C PHE A 23 8.82 -4.19 -3.61
N PRO A 24 9.69 -4.36 -4.64
CA PRO A 24 10.75 -5.37 -4.58
C PRO A 24 11.69 -5.15 -3.39
N LYS A 25 12.01 -3.89 -3.06
CA LYS A 25 12.87 -3.55 -1.94
C LYS A 25 12.18 -3.76 -0.60
N PHE A 26 10.90 -3.42 -0.50
CA PHE A 26 10.05 -3.72 0.65
C PHE A 26 10.01 -5.22 0.91
N ARG A 27 9.72 -6.03 -0.12
CA ARG A 27 9.70 -7.50 0.00
C ARG A 27 11.05 -8.05 0.45
N GLN A 28 12.15 -7.53 -0.08
CA GLN A 28 13.47 -7.99 0.30
C GLN A 28 13.73 -7.77 1.79
N LEU A 29 13.45 -6.56 2.31
CA LEU A 29 13.59 -6.24 3.73
C LEU A 29 12.63 -7.05 4.59
N TRP A 30 11.37 -7.18 4.15
CA TRP A 30 10.34 -7.91 4.85
C TRP A 30 10.68 -9.40 5.01
N ASN A 31 11.06 -10.07 3.91
CA ASN A 31 11.47 -11.47 3.91
C ASN A 31 12.83 -11.68 4.59
N GLY A 32 13.69 -10.66 4.60
CA GLY A 32 14.94 -10.64 5.37
C GLY A 32 14.78 -10.51 6.88
N GLY A 33 13.54 -10.34 7.38
CA GLY A 33 13.24 -10.18 8.81
C GLY A 33 13.27 -8.72 9.30
N GLU A 34 13.64 -7.78 8.45
CA GLU A 34 13.71 -6.35 8.76
C GLU A 34 12.35 -5.65 8.55
N ARG A 35 11.27 -6.20 9.13
CA ARG A 35 9.89 -5.72 8.88
C ARG A 35 9.70 -4.24 9.23
N ARG A 36 10.31 -3.77 10.33
CA ARG A 36 10.25 -2.35 10.75
C ARG A 36 10.97 -1.44 9.75
N ASN A 37 12.10 -1.90 9.20
CA ASN A 37 12.85 -1.16 8.18
C ASN A 37 12.07 -1.08 6.86
N ALA A 38 11.40 -2.18 6.47
CA ALA A 38 10.50 -2.20 5.30
C ALA A 38 9.37 -1.17 5.43
N VAL A 39 8.69 -1.13 6.58
CA VAL A 39 7.63 -0.13 6.86
C VAL A 39 8.19 1.30 6.88
N ASN A 40 9.37 1.51 7.45
CA ASN A 40 10.02 2.83 7.42
C ASN A 40 10.38 3.27 6.01
N LEU A 41 10.84 2.35 5.15
CA LEU A 41 11.09 2.63 3.73
C LEU A 41 9.81 3.11 3.03
N ALA A 42 8.68 2.41 3.24
CA ALA A 42 7.39 2.79 2.66
C ALA A 42 6.91 4.17 3.11
N ASN A 43 7.10 4.49 4.40
CA ASN A 43 6.82 5.82 4.93
C ASN A 43 7.77 6.90 4.36
N ALA A 44 9.05 6.59 4.20
CA ALA A 44 10.07 7.52 3.71
C ALA A 44 9.89 7.87 2.23
N GLU A 45 9.51 6.89 1.40
CA GLU A 45 9.26 7.10 -0.04
C GLU A 45 7.91 7.77 -0.33
N LYS A 46 7.10 8.06 0.70
CA LYS A 46 5.78 8.69 0.56
C LYS A 46 4.90 7.97 -0.46
N VAL A 47 4.86 6.65 -0.35
CA VAL A 47 4.06 5.81 -1.26
C VAL A 47 2.59 6.19 -1.16
N SER A 48 1.90 6.12 -2.29
CA SER A 48 0.49 6.51 -2.42
C SER A 48 -0.41 5.57 -1.62
N GLU A 49 -1.64 5.98 -1.33
CA GLU A 49 -2.62 5.13 -0.63
C GLU A 49 -2.86 3.80 -1.37
N ALA A 50 -2.90 3.83 -2.70
CA ALA A 50 -3.01 2.62 -3.51
C ALA A 50 -1.80 1.68 -3.34
N GLU A 51 -0.59 2.24 -3.23
CA GLU A 51 0.63 1.45 -3.03
C GLU A 51 0.65 0.85 -1.62
N TRP A 52 0.22 1.61 -0.61
CA TRP A 52 -0.01 1.10 0.74
C TRP A 52 -1.03 -0.03 0.76
N ALA A 53 -2.16 0.13 0.06
CA ALA A 53 -3.17 -0.90 -0.05
C ALA A 53 -2.63 -2.18 -0.72
N ALA A 54 -1.80 -2.04 -1.77
CA ALA A 54 -1.13 -3.17 -2.40
C ALA A 54 -0.12 -3.87 -1.46
N LEU A 55 0.66 -3.09 -0.69
CA LEU A 55 1.56 -3.63 0.32
C LEU A 55 0.80 -4.37 1.44
N LEU A 56 -0.32 -3.82 1.91
CA LEU A 56 -1.18 -4.43 2.91
C LEU A 56 -1.86 -5.70 2.40
N ALA A 57 -2.26 -5.73 1.12
CA ALA A 57 -2.82 -6.91 0.49
C ALA A 57 -1.80 -8.05 0.38
N GLU A 58 -0.53 -7.73 0.09
CA GLU A 58 0.56 -8.71 0.03
C GLU A 58 1.07 -9.12 1.42
N PHE A 59 1.10 -8.18 2.37
CA PHE A 59 1.63 -8.36 3.72
C PHE A 59 0.68 -7.79 4.80
N PRO A 60 -0.38 -8.51 5.18
CA PRO A 60 -1.35 -8.02 6.15
C PRO A 60 -0.75 -7.75 7.54
N SER A 61 0.33 -8.46 7.91
CA SER A 61 1.07 -8.24 9.16
C SER A 61 1.79 -6.89 9.24
N ILE A 62 1.80 -6.07 8.17
CA ILE A 62 2.26 -4.67 8.23
C ILE A 62 1.53 -3.91 9.35
N VAL A 63 0.23 -4.13 9.51
CA VAL A 63 -0.58 -3.46 10.54
C VAL A 63 -0.05 -3.77 11.93
N GLU A 64 0.37 -5.02 12.19
CA GLU A 64 0.93 -5.43 13.47
C GLU A 64 2.25 -4.71 13.76
N VAL A 65 3.10 -4.53 12.74
CA VAL A 65 4.40 -3.86 12.85
C VAL A 65 4.25 -2.36 13.11
N ILE A 66 3.23 -1.73 12.52
CA ILE A 66 2.93 -0.31 12.73
C ILE A 66 2.37 -0.04 14.14
N ASN A 67 1.59 -0.98 14.69
CA ASN A 67 0.95 -0.85 16.01
C ASN A 67 1.85 -1.31 17.19
N GLN A 68 3.09 -1.71 16.94
CA GLN A 68 4.09 -2.07 17.96
C GLN A 68 4.90 -0.86 18.44
#